data_AF-A0A484I9U9-F1
#
_entry.id   AF-A0A484I9U9-F1
#
_cell.length_a   1.000
_cell.length_b   1.000
_cell.length_c   1.000
_cell.angle_alpha   90.00
_cell.angle_beta   90.00
_cell.angle_gamma   90.00
#
_symmetry.space_group_name_H-M   'P 1'
#
loop_
_entity.id
_entity.type
_entity.pdbx_description
1 polymer ?
#
loop_
_entity_poly.entity_id
_entity_poly.type
_entity_poly.pdbx_seq_one_letter_code
_entity_poly.pdbx_strand_id
1 'polypeptide(L)'
;MTEYICEDCGSLLTHLNPTTLQSIKEVHSQLCPVKRQKILATAEAEKLKRASSSRNATIPMQAVQTAAGAPPSAASIPQQVATTPSSNEAADSSSLKLTGTGTDHVAAEGPIDTGFKSKRQPAGKFKGIQVWGPYDPPGQLGIWGTDVCVDFDICISDGACIDACPVNVYEWLETPGHPASERKPFMIREKDCIFCLACENVCPPQAIKIFKK
;
A
#
# COMPACT_ATOMS: atom_id res chain seq x y z
N MET A 1 36.54 8.56 -16.34
CA MET A 1 35.32 7.94 -15.79
C MET A 1 35.22 8.42 -14.36
N THR A 2 34.09 9.01 -13.97
CA THR A 2 33.96 9.58 -12.63
C THR A 2 33.20 8.57 -11.77
N GLU A 3 33.72 8.31 -10.58
CA GLU A 3 33.22 7.25 -9.70
C GLU A 3 32.82 7.84 -8.34
N TYR A 4 31.81 7.25 -7.71
CA TYR A 4 31.35 7.62 -6.37
C TYR A 4 30.80 6.40 -5.65
N ILE A 5 31.14 6.26 -4.37
CA ILE A 5 30.65 5.19 -3.51
C ILE A 5 29.68 5.80 -2.51
N CYS A 6 28.45 5.28 -2.45
CA CYS A 6 27.48 5.71 -1.46
C CYS A 6 27.94 5.32 -0.05
N GLU A 7 27.99 6.28 0.87
CA GLU A 7 28.44 6.06 2.25
C GLU A 7 27.47 5.20 3.08
N ASP A 8 26.19 5.16 2.72
CA ASP A 8 25.18 4.39 3.45
C ASP A 8 25.10 2.93 2.99
N CYS A 9 25.08 2.67 1.67
CA CYS A 9 24.88 1.32 1.14
C CYS A 9 26.10 0.72 0.41
N GLY A 10 27.18 1.47 0.24
CA GLY A 10 28.39 1.02 -0.45
C GLY A 10 28.25 0.85 -1.97
N SER A 11 27.12 1.27 -2.57
CA SER A 11 26.92 1.16 -4.03
C SER A 11 27.89 2.07 -4.79
N LEU A 12 28.58 1.50 -5.78
CA LEU A 12 29.46 2.22 -6.71
C LEU A 12 28.63 2.78 -7.88
N LEU A 13 28.62 4.10 -8.03
CA LEU A 13 27.96 4.83 -9.11
C LEU A 13 29.05 5.40 -10.03
N THR A 14 28.97 5.10 -11.33
CA THR A 14 29.95 5.54 -12.31
C THR A 14 29.29 6.14 -13.55
N HIS A 15 29.85 7.23 -14.05
CA HIS A 15 29.40 7.85 -15.30
C HIS A 15 30.52 8.67 -15.95
N LEU A 16 30.48 8.81 -17.29
CA LEU A 16 31.49 9.58 -18.04
C LEU A 16 31.30 11.09 -17.87
N ASN A 17 30.05 11.55 -17.85
CA ASN A 17 29.69 12.95 -17.63
C ASN A 17 29.58 13.25 -16.12
N PRO A 18 30.31 14.23 -15.57
CA PRO A 18 30.31 14.55 -14.14
C PRO A 18 28.99 15.15 -13.64
N THR A 19 28.27 15.91 -14.47
CA THR A 19 26.96 16.48 -14.11
C THR A 19 25.91 15.39 -13.99
N THR A 20 25.90 14.45 -14.94
CA THR A 20 25.00 13.30 -14.89
C THR A 20 25.32 12.40 -13.69
N LEU A 21 26.61 12.20 -13.37
CA LEU A 21 26.98 11.48 -12.15
C LEU A 21 26.39 12.17 -10.92
N GLN A 22 26.44 13.50 -10.85
CA GLN A 22 25.87 14.24 -9.72
C GLN A 22 24.35 14.03 -9.60
N SER A 23 23.61 14.04 -10.72
CA SER A 23 22.18 13.72 -10.73
C SER A 23 21.92 12.28 -10.28
N ILE A 24 22.75 11.32 -10.72
CA ILE A 24 22.64 9.91 -10.31
C ILE A 24 22.90 9.76 -8.80
N LYS A 25 23.88 10.49 -8.24
CA LYS A 25 24.14 10.50 -6.79
C LYS A 25 22.95 11.03 -6.00
N GLU A 26 22.31 12.09 -6.48
CA GLU A 26 21.17 12.70 -5.81
C GLU A 26 19.97 11.76 -5.77
N VAL A 27 19.61 11.17 -6.91
CA VAL A 27 18.53 10.17 -7.00
C VAL A 27 18.83 8.95 -6.13
N HIS A 28 20.07 8.46 -6.16
CA HIS A 28 20.48 7.34 -5.33
C HIS A 28 20.40 7.67 -3.83
N SER A 29 20.79 8.88 -3.41
CA SER A 29 20.66 9.34 -2.02
C SER A 29 19.21 9.38 -1.54
N GLN A 30 18.27 9.80 -2.40
CA GLN A 30 16.84 9.84 -2.08
C GLN A 30 16.20 8.45 -2.01
N LEU A 31 16.65 7.52 -2.86
CA LEU A 31 16.07 6.19 -2.99
C LEU A 31 16.87 5.09 -2.27
N CYS A 32 17.99 5.42 -1.62
CA CYS A 32 18.87 4.45 -0.97
C CYS A 32 18.13 3.68 0.14
N PRO A 33 17.89 2.36 -0.01
CA PRO A 33 17.12 1.58 0.95
C PRO A 33 17.79 1.52 2.33
N VAL A 34 19.13 1.43 2.37
CA VAL A 34 19.91 1.37 3.61
C VAL A 34 19.84 2.70 4.37
N LYS A 35 19.92 3.83 3.66
CA LYS A 35 19.75 5.16 4.24
C LYS A 35 18.35 5.35 4.80
N ARG A 36 17.31 4.93 4.05
CA ARG A 36 15.92 4.97 4.50
C ARG A 36 15.71 4.13 5.77
N GLN A 37 16.26 2.92 5.81
CA GLN A 37 16.18 2.03 6.98
C GLN A 37 16.87 2.64 8.21
N LYS A 38 18.04 3.27 8.02
CA LYS A 38 18.77 3.97 9.09
C LYS A 38 17.99 5.15 9.64
N ILE A 39 17.34 5.95 8.78
CA ILE A 39 16.49 7.07 9.20
C ILE A 39 15.31 6.57 10.04
N LEU A 40 14.62 5.52 9.57
CA LEU A 40 13.49 4.93 10.31
C LEU A 40 13.94 4.39 11.68
N ALA A 41 15.08 3.68 11.74
CA ALA A 41 15.64 3.17 12.99
C ALA A 41 16.02 4.30 13.97
N THR A 42 16.58 5.41 13.47
CA THR A 42 16.89 6.57 14.33
C THR A 42 15.63 7.28 14.82
N ALA A 43 14.57 7.37 14.00
CA ALA A 43 13.30 7.96 14.39
C ALA A 43 12.59 7.13 15.47
N GLU A 44 12.66 5.80 15.36
CA GLU A 44 12.13 4.88 16.37
C GLU A 44 12.91 4.95 17.69
N ALA A 45 14.24 5.02 17.62
CA ALA A 45 15.10 5.21 18.79
C ALA A 45 14.83 6.56 19.50
N GLU A 46 14.63 7.64 18.76
CA GLU A 46 14.25 8.95 19.32
C GLU A 46 12.84 8.93 19.95
N LYS A 47 11.89 8.21 19.33
CA LYS A 47 10.55 7.99 19.90
C LYS A 47 10.62 7.24 21.23
N LEU A 48 11.47 6.22 21.32
CA LEU A 48 11.72 5.46 22.55
C LEU A 48 12.37 6.33 23.63
N LYS A 49 13.36 7.17 23.29
CA LYS A 49 13.96 8.12 24.25
C LYS A 49 12.96 9.14 24.78
N ARG A 50 12.08 9.68 23.92
CA ARG A 50 10.99 10.59 24.34
C ARG A 50 9.96 9.88 25.23
N ALA A 51 9.67 8.61 24.97
CA ALA A 51 8.77 7.78 25.78
C ALA A 51 9.37 7.35 27.14
N SER A 52 10.70 7.43 27.30
CA SER A 52 11.41 7.14 28.56
C SER A 52 11.58 8.35 29.49
N SER A 53 11.41 9.58 29.02
CA SER A 53 11.36 10.78 29.90
C SER A 53 10.07 10.90 30.73
N SER A 54 9.10 10.00 30.53
CA SER A 54 7.92 9.84 31.38
C SER A 54 7.73 8.37 31.69
N ARG A 55 8.32 7.89 32.79
CA ARG A 55 7.82 6.78 33.63
C ARG A 55 8.85 6.48 34.73
N ASN A 56 8.56 7.00 35.92
CA ASN A 56 9.08 6.47 37.17
C ASN A 56 8.19 5.27 37.58
N ALA A 57 8.80 4.30 38.28
CA ALA A 57 8.21 3.17 39.02
C ALA A 57 7.89 1.83 38.29
N THR A 58 8.75 0.85 38.65
CA THR A 58 8.44 -0.53 39.10
C THR A 58 8.21 -1.67 38.10
N ILE A 59 9.12 -2.66 38.21
CA ILE A 59 9.25 -3.98 37.54
C ILE A 59 8.42 -5.05 38.30
N PRO A 60 7.86 -6.10 37.65
CA PRO A 60 8.56 -7.40 37.63
C PRO A 60 8.76 -8.01 36.23
N MET A 61 9.91 -8.67 36.09
CA MET A 61 10.34 -9.52 34.99
C MET A 61 9.48 -10.79 34.88
N GLN A 62 9.31 -11.30 33.66
CA GLN A 62 9.48 -12.74 33.40
C GLN A 62 9.93 -13.00 31.97
N ALA A 63 10.83 -13.99 31.86
CA ALA A 63 11.68 -14.31 30.72
C ALA A 63 10.97 -15.17 29.64
N VAL A 64 11.55 -15.24 28.43
CA VAL A 64 12.07 -16.47 27.78
C VAL A 64 12.57 -16.20 26.34
N GLN A 65 13.89 -16.35 26.18
CA GLN A 65 14.71 -17.04 25.15
C GLN A 65 14.43 -16.94 23.64
N THR A 66 15.39 -16.28 22.97
CA THR A 66 16.19 -16.63 21.75
C THR A 66 15.86 -17.85 20.87
N ALA A 67 15.88 -17.62 19.55
CA ALA A 67 16.64 -18.44 18.59
C ALA A 67 16.97 -17.62 17.31
N ALA A 68 18.20 -17.81 16.81
CA ALA A 68 18.81 -17.13 15.68
C ALA A 68 18.57 -17.87 14.35
N GLY A 69 18.68 -17.15 13.23
CA GLY A 69 18.85 -17.75 11.90
C GLY A 69 18.76 -16.73 10.76
N ALA A 70 19.87 -16.54 10.04
CA ALA A 70 19.95 -15.89 8.72
C ALA A 70 20.87 -16.77 7.82
N PRO A 71 21.04 -16.46 6.52
CA PRO A 71 20.23 -16.85 5.36
C PRO A 71 20.96 -17.86 4.44
N PRO A 72 20.50 -18.10 3.18
CA PRO A 72 21.36 -17.66 2.07
C PRO A 72 20.65 -17.17 0.79
N SER A 73 21.52 -16.66 -0.09
CA SER A 73 21.44 -15.88 -1.34
C SER A 73 20.58 -16.33 -2.54
N ALA A 74 20.09 -15.29 -3.24
CA ALA A 74 20.17 -14.94 -4.67
C ALA A 74 20.35 -16.02 -5.78
N ALA A 75 19.50 -15.92 -6.81
CA ALA A 75 19.82 -16.19 -8.21
C ALA A 75 18.89 -15.38 -9.16
N SER A 76 19.41 -14.99 -10.33
CA SER A 76 18.92 -13.95 -11.26
C SER A 76 18.14 -14.48 -12.49
N ILE A 77 17.14 -13.68 -12.97
CA ILE A 77 16.84 -13.12 -14.34
C ILE A 77 16.94 -14.08 -15.58
N PRO A 78 16.02 -14.12 -16.60
CA PRO A 78 15.58 -12.98 -17.46
C PRO A 78 14.14 -12.93 -18.08
N GLN A 79 13.57 -11.71 -18.10
CA GLN A 79 13.13 -10.89 -19.26
C GLN A 79 12.42 -11.53 -20.49
N GLN A 80 11.15 -11.19 -20.77
CA GLN A 80 10.51 -10.97 -22.11
C GLN A 80 9.23 -10.10 -21.92
N VAL A 81 9.13 -8.85 -22.42
CA VAL A 81 8.76 -8.32 -23.76
C VAL A 81 7.30 -8.59 -24.23
N ALA A 82 6.55 -7.48 -24.27
CA ALA A 82 5.45 -7.06 -25.17
C ALA A 82 4.13 -7.85 -25.20
N THR A 83 3.00 -7.17 -24.95
CA THR A 83 2.04 -6.66 -25.97
C THR A 83 0.70 -6.26 -25.33
N THR A 84 0.15 -5.13 -25.75
CA THR A 84 -1.27 -4.77 -25.65
C THR A 84 -2.10 -5.67 -26.59
N PRO A 85 -3.36 -6.01 -26.28
CA PRO A 85 -4.46 -5.19 -26.79
C PRO A 85 -5.69 -5.04 -25.88
N SER A 86 -6.39 -3.93 -26.15
CA SER A 86 -7.84 -3.72 -26.20
C SER A 86 -8.78 -4.30 -25.14
N SER A 87 -9.37 -3.35 -24.41
CA SER A 87 -10.80 -3.04 -24.43
C SER A 87 -11.75 -4.23 -24.66
N ASN A 88 -12.42 -4.64 -23.60
CA ASN A 88 -13.81 -5.09 -23.71
C ASN A 88 -14.63 -4.31 -22.68
N GLU A 89 -15.38 -3.34 -23.21
CA GLU A 89 -16.51 -2.69 -22.57
C GLU A 89 -17.42 -3.76 -21.93
N ALA A 90 -17.53 -3.69 -20.61
CA ALA A 90 -18.65 -4.29 -19.90
C ALA A 90 -19.58 -3.14 -19.48
N ALA A 91 -20.80 -3.22 -20.01
CA ALA A 91 -21.90 -2.30 -19.88
C ALA A 91 -21.99 -1.59 -18.52
N ASP A 92 -22.12 -0.26 -18.60
CA ASP A 92 -22.27 0.66 -17.47
C ASP A 92 -23.58 0.38 -16.72
N SER A 93 -23.47 -0.36 -15.61
CA SER A 93 -24.50 -0.47 -14.57
C SER A 93 -23.97 0.09 -13.26
N SER A 94 -23.38 1.29 -13.31
CA SER A 94 -22.89 2.00 -12.14
C SER A 94 -24.06 2.72 -11.46
N SER A 95 -24.55 2.18 -10.35
CA SER A 95 -25.65 2.77 -9.57
C SER A 95 -25.18 3.84 -8.57
N LEU A 96 -23.87 4.07 -8.47
CA LEU A 96 -23.25 5.00 -7.51
C LEU A 96 -22.42 6.07 -8.23
N LYS A 97 -22.46 7.29 -7.71
CA LYS A 97 -21.67 8.43 -8.19
C LYS A 97 -20.54 8.72 -7.20
N LEU A 98 -19.32 8.94 -7.69
CA LEU A 98 -18.15 9.32 -6.88
C LEU A 98 -18.13 10.80 -6.46
N THR A 99 -19.07 11.60 -6.95
CA THR A 99 -19.18 13.03 -6.63
C THR A 99 -20.27 13.27 -5.60
N GLY A 100 -19.98 14.07 -4.58
CA GLY A 100 -20.96 14.47 -3.57
C GLY A 100 -20.47 15.67 -2.75
N THR A 101 -21.05 15.86 -1.57
CA THR A 101 -20.81 17.01 -0.68
C THR A 101 -20.15 16.64 0.65
N GLY A 102 -19.84 15.36 0.88
CA GLY A 102 -19.26 14.90 2.13
C GLY A 102 -17.82 15.37 2.29
N THR A 103 -17.58 16.44 3.02
CA THR A 103 -16.23 16.98 3.28
C THR A 103 -15.81 16.87 4.74
N ASP A 104 -16.72 16.51 5.64
CA ASP A 104 -16.49 16.52 7.10
C ASP A 104 -15.90 15.21 7.64
N HIS A 105 -15.27 14.42 6.77
CA HIS A 105 -14.76 13.08 7.10
C HIS A 105 -13.24 13.08 7.25
N VAL A 106 -12.74 12.26 8.18
CA VAL A 106 -11.31 12.05 8.43
C VAL A 106 -10.91 10.67 7.92
N ALA A 107 -9.64 10.53 7.51
CA ALA A 107 -9.09 9.24 7.13
C ALA A 107 -9.27 8.21 8.26
N ALA A 108 -9.82 7.04 7.93
CA ALA A 108 -9.99 5.98 8.90
C ALA A 108 -8.64 5.30 9.19
N GLU A 109 -8.41 4.96 10.45
CA GLU A 109 -7.19 4.27 10.89
C GLU A 109 -7.48 2.81 11.26
N GLY A 110 -6.51 1.94 11.00
CA GLY A 110 -6.57 0.53 11.36
C GLY A 110 -6.87 -0.40 10.18
N PRO A 111 -6.93 -1.72 10.42
CA PRO A 111 -7.23 -2.69 9.39
C PRO A 111 -8.71 -2.64 9.00
N ILE A 112 -9.02 -3.11 7.80
CA ILE A 112 -10.39 -3.33 7.35
C ILE A 112 -11.18 -4.22 8.33
N ASP A 113 -12.43 -3.86 8.62
CA ASP A 113 -13.32 -4.66 9.47
C ASP A 113 -13.69 -5.97 8.77
N THR A 114 -13.04 -7.08 9.09
CA THR A 114 -13.33 -8.39 8.47
C THR A 114 -14.79 -8.85 8.58
N GLY A 115 -15.55 -8.33 9.56
CA GLY A 115 -16.98 -8.62 9.74
C GLY A 115 -17.92 -7.67 9.01
N PHE A 116 -17.41 -6.78 8.15
CA PHE A 116 -18.19 -5.69 7.59
C PHE A 116 -19.41 -6.16 6.78
N LYS A 117 -19.32 -7.30 6.09
CA LYS A 117 -20.40 -7.85 5.25
C LYS A 117 -21.70 -8.11 6.03
N SER A 118 -21.61 -8.38 7.33
CA SER A 118 -22.77 -8.63 8.19
C SER A 118 -23.25 -7.37 8.92
N LYS A 119 -22.40 -6.33 9.02
CA LYS A 119 -22.65 -5.13 9.82
C LYS A 119 -23.05 -3.92 8.97
N ARG A 120 -22.53 -3.82 7.75
CA ARG A 120 -22.71 -2.68 6.85
C ARG A 120 -23.82 -2.94 5.85
N GLN A 121 -24.56 -1.89 5.50
CA GLN A 121 -25.60 -1.96 4.47
C GLN A 121 -24.97 -1.80 3.07
N PRO A 122 -25.42 -2.58 2.06
CA PRO A 122 -25.04 -2.38 0.67
C PRO A 122 -25.47 -0.99 0.19
N ALA A 123 -24.51 -0.15 -0.21
CA ALA A 123 -24.80 1.20 -0.72
C ALA A 123 -25.23 1.17 -2.19
N GLY A 124 -24.68 0.25 -2.97
CA GLY A 124 -24.96 0.11 -4.40
C GLY A 124 -23.83 -0.61 -5.13
N LYS A 125 -23.80 -0.52 -6.46
CA LYS A 125 -22.74 -1.11 -7.29
C LYS A 125 -22.09 -0.05 -8.18
N PHE A 126 -20.78 -0.15 -8.37
CA PHE A 126 -20.03 0.68 -9.30
C PHE A 126 -19.24 -0.20 -10.27
N LYS A 127 -19.50 -0.07 -11.58
CA LYS A 127 -18.90 -0.93 -12.63
C LYS A 127 -18.96 -2.44 -12.29
N GLY A 128 -20.07 -2.87 -11.69
CA GLY A 128 -20.31 -4.26 -11.26
C GLY A 128 -19.76 -4.65 -9.88
N ILE A 129 -18.97 -3.80 -9.23
CA ILE A 129 -18.40 -4.02 -7.90
C ILE A 129 -19.37 -3.54 -6.82
N GLN A 130 -19.59 -4.37 -5.79
CA GLN A 130 -20.45 -4.02 -4.65
C GLN A 130 -19.77 -2.99 -3.74
N VAL A 131 -20.51 -1.96 -3.33
CA VAL A 131 -20.07 -0.97 -2.34
C VAL A 131 -20.88 -1.12 -1.07
N TRP A 132 -20.21 -0.99 0.07
CA TRP A 132 -20.73 -1.16 1.42
C TRP A 132 -20.57 0.14 2.19
N GLY A 133 -21.67 0.66 2.73
CA GLY A 133 -21.71 1.96 3.38
C GLY A 133 -21.05 1.98 4.78
N PRO A 134 -20.96 3.15 5.44
CA PRO A 134 -21.49 4.45 5.00
C PRO A 134 -20.82 4.95 3.71
N TYR A 135 -21.57 5.70 2.90
CA TYR A 135 -21.13 6.21 1.60
C TYR A 135 -21.59 7.66 1.47
N ASP A 136 -20.64 8.59 1.56
CA ASP A 136 -20.83 10.03 1.46
C ASP A 136 -19.63 10.66 0.72
N PRO A 137 -19.61 10.59 -0.62
CA PRO A 137 -18.51 11.09 -1.42
C PRO A 137 -18.38 12.62 -1.31
N PRO A 138 -17.17 13.20 -1.43
CA PRO A 138 -15.88 12.51 -1.61
C PRO A 138 -15.23 12.02 -0.30
N GLY A 139 -15.71 12.44 0.87
CA GLY A 139 -15.02 12.27 2.14
C GLY A 139 -15.12 10.88 2.76
N GLN A 140 -16.18 10.13 2.45
CA GLN A 140 -16.37 8.75 2.90
C GLN A 140 -16.86 7.87 1.74
N LEU A 141 -16.07 6.86 1.39
CA LEU A 141 -16.33 5.98 0.25
C LEU A 141 -16.61 4.54 0.69
N GLY A 142 -16.36 4.19 1.95
CA GLY A 142 -16.69 2.89 2.51
C GLY A 142 -15.86 1.74 1.93
N ILE A 143 -16.42 0.53 1.97
CA ILE A 143 -15.72 -0.70 1.55
C ILE A 143 -16.25 -1.17 0.21
N TRP A 144 -15.35 -1.55 -0.69
CA TRP A 144 -15.65 -1.93 -2.06
C TRP A 144 -15.24 -3.38 -2.31
N GLY A 145 -16.05 -4.13 -3.04
CA GLY A 145 -15.79 -5.52 -3.43
C GLY A 145 -16.61 -6.56 -2.66
N THR A 146 -16.63 -7.77 -3.21
CA THR A 146 -17.26 -8.95 -2.58
C THR A 146 -16.24 -10.03 -2.25
N ASP A 147 -15.44 -10.43 -3.23
CA ASP A 147 -14.40 -11.46 -3.04
C ASP A 147 -13.06 -10.78 -2.70
N VAL A 148 -12.78 -9.66 -3.36
CA VAL A 148 -11.61 -8.80 -3.11
C VAL A 148 -12.09 -7.49 -2.53
N CYS A 149 -11.97 -7.31 -1.22
CA CYS A 149 -12.52 -6.14 -0.55
C CYS A 149 -11.43 -5.13 -0.24
N VAL A 150 -11.64 -3.85 -0.56
CA VAL A 150 -10.75 -2.74 -0.20
C VAL A 150 -11.56 -1.66 0.51
N ASP A 151 -11.09 -1.25 1.67
CA ASP A 151 -11.63 -0.12 2.42
C ASP A 151 -11.02 1.18 1.88
N PHE A 152 -11.84 1.99 1.22
CA PHE A 152 -11.38 3.24 0.62
C PHE A 152 -11.16 4.34 1.68
N ASP A 153 -11.82 4.24 2.83
CA ASP A 153 -11.67 5.18 3.93
C ASP A 153 -10.30 5.02 4.61
N ILE A 154 -9.76 3.80 4.60
CA ILE A 154 -8.46 3.42 5.19
C ILE A 154 -7.32 3.48 4.16
N CYS A 155 -7.59 3.16 2.89
CA CYS A 155 -6.54 3.03 1.87
C CYS A 155 -5.77 4.35 1.66
N ILE A 156 -4.44 4.29 1.70
CA ILE A 156 -3.55 5.46 1.57
C ILE A 156 -2.91 5.61 0.18
N SER A 157 -3.40 4.92 -0.85
CA SER A 157 -2.80 4.90 -2.20
C SER A 157 -1.34 4.46 -2.28
N ASP A 158 -0.91 3.56 -1.40
CA ASP A 158 0.46 3.05 -1.39
C ASP A 158 0.84 2.34 -2.71
N GLY A 159 -0.08 1.54 -3.27
CA GLY A 159 0.11 0.88 -4.56
C GLY A 159 0.76 -0.51 -4.50
N ALA A 160 1.31 -0.95 -3.37
CA ALA A 160 1.93 -2.28 -3.26
C ALA A 160 0.98 -3.44 -3.63
N CYS A 161 -0.32 -3.27 -3.40
CA CYS A 161 -1.33 -4.26 -3.79
C CYS A 161 -1.47 -4.44 -5.31
N ILE A 162 -1.25 -3.37 -6.09
CA ILE A 162 -1.27 -3.42 -7.56
C ILE A 162 -0.03 -4.15 -8.05
N ASP A 163 1.14 -3.77 -7.53
CA ASP A 163 2.43 -4.36 -7.92
C ASP A 163 2.55 -5.83 -7.51
N ALA A 164 1.98 -6.21 -6.36
CA ALA A 164 2.02 -7.58 -5.85
C ALA A 164 0.99 -8.51 -6.51
N CYS A 165 0.03 -7.99 -7.30
CA CYS A 165 -1.03 -8.81 -7.87
C CYS A 165 -0.57 -9.46 -9.20
N PRO A 166 -0.35 -10.79 -9.24
CA PRO A 166 0.16 -11.46 -10.45
C PRO A 166 -0.84 -11.53 -11.60
N VAL A 167 -2.11 -11.21 -11.33
CA VAL A 167 -3.23 -11.26 -12.27
C VAL A 167 -3.86 -9.88 -12.49
N ASN A 168 -3.23 -8.82 -11.99
CA ASN A 168 -3.59 -7.42 -12.20
C ASN A 168 -5.07 -7.10 -11.90
N VAL A 169 -5.61 -7.59 -10.77
CA VAL A 169 -7.02 -7.37 -10.37
C VAL A 169 -7.38 -5.88 -10.24
N TYR A 170 -6.40 -5.05 -9.92
CA TYR A 170 -6.57 -3.65 -9.56
C TYR A 170 -6.25 -2.69 -10.71
N GLU A 171 -6.98 -1.59 -10.76
CA GLU A 171 -6.70 -0.39 -11.55
C GLU A 171 -6.71 0.84 -10.62
N TRP A 172 -6.14 1.96 -11.04
CA TRP A 172 -6.30 3.20 -10.29
C TRP A 172 -7.68 3.81 -10.57
N LEU A 173 -8.34 4.29 -9.51
CA LEU A 173 -9.56 5.07 -9.56
C LEU A 173 -9.32 6.39 -8.83
N GLU A 174 -9.61 7.50 -9.51
CA GLU A 174 -9.48 8.83 -8.94
C GLU A 174 -10.61 9.11 -7.95
N THR A 175 -10.24 9.55 -6.75
CA THR A 175 -11.12 9.92 -5.65
C THR A 175 -10.71 11.29 -5.09
N PRO A 176 -10.79 12.36 -5.91
CA PRO A 176 -10.35 13.69 -5.50
C PRO A 176 -11.17 14.18 -4.30
N GLY A 177 -10.49 14.80 -3.33
CA GLY A 177 -11.13 15.34 -2.12
C GLY A 177 -11.33 14.34 -0.97
N HIS A 178 -10.92 13.09 -1.12
CA HIS A 178 -10.96 12.12 -0.02
C HIS A 178 -9.80 12.33 0.97
N PRO A 179 -10.03 12.34 2.30
CA PRO A 179 -9.02 12.68 3.30
C PRO A 179 -7.81 11.75 3.32
N ALA A 180 -8.00 10.45 3.07
CA ALA A 180 -6.91 9.47 3.09
C ALA A 180 -5.99 9.49 1.85
N SER A 181 -6.55 9.70 0.63
CA SER A 181 -5.77 9.79 -0.62
C SER A 181 -6.66 10.14 -1.81
N GLU A 182 -6.08 10.80 -2.83
CA GLU A 182 -6.80 11.27 -4.03
C GLU A 182 -7.03 10.21 -5.12
N ARG A 183 -6.52 9.00 -4.93
CA ARG A 183 -6.81 7.83 -5.77
C ARG A 183 -7.02 6.61 -4.88
N LYS A 184 -7.47 5.49 -5.44
CA LYS A 184 -7.63 4.20 -4.75
C LYS A 184 -7.42 3.03 -5.72
N PRO A 185 -6.93 1.87 -5.26
CA PRO A 185 -6.88 0.66 -6.07
C PRO A 185 -8.29 0.07 -6.22
N PHE A 186 -8.83 0.12 -7.42
CA PHE A 186 -10.15 -0.35 -7.78
C PHE A 186 -10.09 -1.76 -8.40
N MET A 187 -10.74 -2.70 -7.75
CA MET A 187 -10.75 -4.14 -8.06
C MET A 187 -11.72 -4.53 -9.18
N ILE A 188 -11.70 -3.84 -10.33
CA ILE A 188 -12.63 -4.08 -11.45
C ILE A 188 -12.62 -5.54 -11.95
N ARG A 189 -11.48 -6.21 -11.79
CA ARG A 189 -11.26 -7.62 -12.13
C ARG A 189 -11.29 -8.53 -10.89
N GLU A 190 -12.11 -8.25 -9.88
CA GLU A 190 -12.16 -9.09 -8.66
C GLU A 190 -12.40 -10.59 -8.93
N LYS A 191 -13.11 -10.88 -10.03
CA LYS A 191 -13.40 -12.23 -10.53
C LYS A 191 -12.17 -13.02 -10.98
N ASP A 192 -11.09 -12.33 -11.36
CA ASP A 192 -9.84 -12.95 -11.81
C ASP A 192 -8.89 -13.23 -10.63
N CYS A 193 -9.30 -12.87 -9.40
CA CYS A 193 -8.51 -13.11 -8.20
C CYS A 193 -8.26 -14.61 -7.98
N ILE A 194 -6.99 -14.98 -7.89
CA ILE A 194 -6.54 -16.36 -7.58
C ILE A 194 -6.39 -16.62 -6.09
N PHE A 195 -6.87 -15.72 -5.22
CA PHE A 195 -6.85 -15.85 -3.76
C PHE A 195 -5.45 -16.11 -3.16
N CYS A 196 -4.39 -15.54 -3.76
CA CYS A 196 -3.00 -15.70 -3.32
C CYS A 196 -2.68 -14.95 -2.02
N LEU A 197 -3.55 -14.02 -1.59
CA LEU A 197 -3.43 -13.19 -0.37
C LEU A 197 -2.23 -12.23 -0.34
N ALA A 198 -1.49 -12.09 -1.45
CA ALA A 198 -0.32 -11.20 -1.52
C ALA A 198 -0.71 -9.75 -1.20
N CYS A 199 -1.78 -9.24 -1.81
CA CYS A 199 -2.30 -7.89 -1.62
C CYS A 199 -2.73 -7.60 -0.17
N GLU A 200 -3.25 -8.59 0.56
CA GLU A 200 -3.63 -8.47 1.98
C GLU A 200 -2.39 -8.30 2.87
N ASN A 201 -1.30 -9.00 2.55
CA ASN A 201 -0.08 -8.98 3.35
C ASN A 201 0.82 -7.78 3.09
N VAL A 202 0.85 -7.26 1.85
CA VAL A 202 1.69 -6.11 1.49
C VAL A 202 1.06 -4.75 1.80
N CYS A 203 -0.24 -4.70 2.09
CA CYS A 203 -0.95 -3.45 2.33
C CYS A 203 -0.55 -2.86 3.70
N PRO A 204 0.13 -1.69 3.78
CA PRO A 204 0.61 -1.17 5.05
C PRO A 204 -0.49 -0.88 6.08
N PRO A 205 -1.63 -0.24 5.72
CA PRO A 205 -2.73 -0.06 6.67
C PRO A 205 -3.65 -1.28 6.78
N GLN A 206 -3.35 -2.39 6.08
CA GLN A 206 -4.21 -3.58 6.02
C GLN A 206 -5.65 -3.24 5.59
N ALA A 207 -5.79 -2.38 4.58
CA ALA A 207 -7.09 -1.95 4.03
C ALA A 207 -7.76 -3.00 3.13
N ILE A 208 -7.14 -4.16 2.92
CA ILE A 208 -7.58 -5.16 1.95
C ILE A 208 -7.96 -6.45 2.69
N LYS A 209 -9.13 -7.01 2.36
CA LYS A 209 -9.53 -8.34 2.82
C LYS A 209 -9.96 -9.22 1.67
N ILE A 210 -9.39 -10.41 1.59
CA ILE A 210 -9.79 -11.40 0.59
C ILE A 210 -10.71 -12.44 1.24
N PHE A 211 -11.89 -12.63 0.66
CA PHE A 211 -12.81 -13.70 1.04
C PHE A 211 -12.72 -14.81 0.00
N LYS A 212 -12.26 -15.98 0.43
CA LYS A 212 -12.29 -17.18 -0.41
C LYS A 212 -13.73 -17.65 -0.59
N LYS A 213 -14.08 -18.03 -1.81
CA LYS A 213 -15.34 -18.71 -2.13
C LYS A 213 -15.40 -20.11 -1.51
#